data_AF-A0A5J4KT57-F1
#
_entry.id   AF-A0A5J4KT57-F1
#
_cell.length_a   1.000
_cell.length_b   1.000
_cell.length_c   1.000
_cell.angle_alpha   90.00
_cell.angle_beta   90.00
_cell.angle_gamma   90.00
#
_symmetry.space_group_name_H-M   'P 1'
#
loop_
_entity.id
_entity.type
_entity.pdbx_description
1 polymer ?
#
loop_
_entity_poly.entity_id
_entity_poly.type
_entity_poly.pdbx_seq_one_letter_code
_entity_poly.pdbx_strand_id
1 'polypeptide(L)'
;MFTLPKPRRKTGPGMTPKQRTPRFSPLMLIGAGITVFLILIAGMVLIVPRLASHAANANVNADCSLIVPRNPLTARGLATPYQLVATDANNGPCNEANAGQAAFVQGAVIDPATGKISVYNPLVIDKGTQPAVKPVVPTLPANAIVGLWFGFNGGNLTLQDQNGSLNAGRCVNGANNSIFGQFAYCNARAFFASANTAIQKGQLTVPALGTAADGMTCPTVRDFAVIDMDQSDNVTTTYLVTANGQMAQNTATNVAQQQNAQTQINGSDNRLLDIAMDGALNCQPWTAPDLANNGQMVPALPLNELQAAAHQAAPVAIVPLGDPMALNNGNQDSNKMNLYRRGVDQLPTGRAGADAGDTTTYCKNYLAIAPARIQLDAQFTKNRPSPDPAAANSLFTFLAQRFNAGFGDGGLNCAKLLNATTPIQVTTDGNGIATDATITLANGGGNNGGNGGGNGQATTPNCNVNGTVINGCTGTTQINGQACQVAFDKATNQVNFTCPATPTQGQPTPQGQPTPQGQPTPQGQPTPQGQGNNPTPPTPQANNPTPPTQQASNPTQPTTQGQQNTGTGNTTVALNPALAPCPTPCTTK
;
A
#
# COMPACT_ATOMS: atom_id res chain seq x y z
N MET A 1 13.60 9.90 98.20
CA MET A 1 14.27 11.09 98.74
C MET A 1 14.56 12.04 97.58
N PHE A 2 14.05 13.29 97.64
CA PHE A 2 14.32 14.44 96.73
C PHE A 2 14.04 14.22 95.21
N THR A 3 13.43 15.13 94.44
CA THR A 3 13.04 16.54 94.65
C THR A 3 11.79 16.89 93.80
N LEU A 4 11.06 17.96 94.12
CA LEU A 4 9.75 18.34 93.56
C LEU A 4 9.76 18.82 92.07
N PRO A 5 8.78 18.40 91.23
CA PRO A 5 8.52 19.00 89.91
C PRO A 5 7.37 20.03 89.89
N LYS A 6 7.52 21.08 89.07
CA LYS A 6 6.57 22.21 88.88
C LYS A 6 5.42 21.89 87.89
N PRO A 7 4.31 22.69 87.88
CA PRO A 7 3.00 22.22 87.41
C PRO A 7 2.73 22.25 85.90
N ARG A 8 1.71 21.46 85.51
CA ARG A 8 1.22 21.19 84.14
C ARG A 8 0.77 22.44 83.37
N ARG A 9 1.05 22.47 82.06
CA ARG A 9 0.30 23.22 81.04
C ARG A 9 -0.48 22.25 80.14
N LYS A 10 -1.62 22.70 79.58
CA LYS A 10 -2.68 21.85 79.01
C LYS A 10 -2.26 21.12 77.72
N THR A 11 -2.68 19.85 77.60
CA THR A 11 -2.62 19.02 76.40
C THR A 11 -3.76 19.32 75.43
N GLY A 12 -3.44 19.55 74.15
CA GLY A 12 -4.37 19.38 73.04
C GLY A 12 -4.27 17.96 72.45
N PRO A 13 -5.31 17.46 71.75
CA PRO A 13 -5.32 16.08 71.25
C PRO A 13 -4.34 15.87 70.08
N GLY A 14 -3.55 14.80 70.16
CA GLY A 14 -2.60 14.40 69.12
C GLY A 14 -3.28 13.75 67.92
N MET A 15 -2.83 14.09 66.71
CA MET A 15 -3.35 13.56 65.45
C MET A 15 -2.55 12.32 65.01
N THR A 16 -3.24 11.31 64.49
CA THR A 16 -2.70 9.99 64.14
C THR A 16 -1.74 10.01 62.93
N PRO A 17 -0.77 9.07 62.84
CA PRO A 17 0.20 9.03 61.75
C PRO A 17 -0.45 8.51 60.45
N LYS A 18 -0.24 9.25 59.35
CA LYS A 18 -0.87 8.97 58.05
C LYS A 18 0.03 8.09 57.17
N GLN A 19 -0.50 6.95 56.72
CA GLN A 19 0.18 6.06 55.78
C GLN A 19 0.50 6.78 54.45
N ARG A 20 1.66 6.46 53.86
CA ARG A 20 2.05 6.95 52.52
C ARG A 20 1.49 6.02 51.44
N THR A 21 0.56 6.51 50.64
CA THR A 21 0.18 5.89 49.37
C THR A 21 1.08 6.40 48.22
N PRO A 22 1.43 5.57 47.24
CA PRO A 22 2.15 6.02 46.05
C PRO A 22 1.25 6.90 45.18
N ARG A 23 1.80 7.98 44.62
CA ARG A 23 1.07 8.90 43.75
C ARG A 23 1.05 8.36 42.33
N PHE A 24 -0.10 7.87 41.86
CA PHE A 24 -0.37 7.68 40.44
C PHE A 24 -0.37 9.04 39.72
N SER A 25 0.38 9.14 38.62
CA SER A 25 0.39 10.35 37.77
C SER A 25 -0.73 10.25 36.72
N PRO A 26 -1.65 11.23 36.62
CA PRO A 26 -2.75 11.18 35.66
C PRO A 26 -2.31 11.30 34.19
N LEU A 27 -1.06 11.71 33.94
CA LEU A 27 -0.48 11.81 32.60
C LEU A 27 -0.32 10.45 31.89
N MET A 28 -0.25 9.34 32.62
CA MET A 28 -0.03 8.02 32.02
C MET A 28 -1.30 7.43 31.37
N LEU A 29 -2.50 7.86 31.81
CA LEU A 29 -3.77 7.47 31.21
C LEU A 29 -4.08 8.22 29.91
N ILE A 30 -3.56 9.44 29.76
CA ILE A 30 -3.75 10.27 28.56
C ILE A 30 -3.00 9.67 27.36
N GLY A 31 -1.79 9.11 27.58
CA GLY A 31 -1.00 8.47 26.52
C GLY A 31 -1.64 7.21 25.92
N ALA A 32 -2.25 6.36 26.76
CA ALA A 32 -2.93 5.15 26.31
C ALA A 32 -4.32 5.42 25.69
N GLY A 33 -5.04 6.44 26.19
CA GLY A 33 -6.33 6.83 25.62
C GLY A 33 -6.22 7.33 24.17
N ILE A 34 -5.22 8.15 23.88
CA ILE A 34 -5.04 8.75 22.54
C ILE A 34 -4.67 7.69 21.48
N THR A 35 -3.88 6.68 21.82
CA THR A 35 -3.53 5.59 20.88
C THR A 35 -4.73 4.69 20.56
N VAL A 36 -5.57 4.36 21.55
CA VAL A 36 -6.79 3.57 21.32
C VAL A 36 -7.85 4.38 20.56
N PHE A 37 -7.97 5.69 20.82
CA PHE A 37 -8.93 6.55 20.12
C PHE A 37 -8.56 6.82 18.65
N LEU A 38 -7.27 6.87 18.31
CA LEU A 38 -6.80 6.98 16.92
C LEU A 38 -7.03 5.68 16.11
N ILE A 39 -7.06 4.51 16.76
CA ILE A 39 -7.34 3.22 16.11
C ILE A 39 -8.84 3.02 15.85
N LEU A 40 -9.72 3.61 16.70
CA LEU A 40 -11.17 3.43 16.62
C LEU A 40 -11.91 4.38 15.66
N ILE A 41 -11.26 5.42 15.12
CA ILE A 41 -11.88 6.40 14.20
C ILE A 41 -11.66 6.03 12.71
N ALA A 42 -10.74 5.10 12.40
CA ALA A 42 -10.50 4.60 11.04
C ALA A 42 -11.62 3.66 10.51
N GLY A 43 -12.86 3.83 10.98
CA GLY A 43 -13.98 2.91 10.82
C GLY A 43 -15.24 3.54 10.24
N MET A 44 -15.13 4.32 9.16
CA MET A 44 -16.30 4.64 8.32
C MET A 44 -15.94 4.74 6.83
N VAL A 45 -16.63 3.89 6.05
CA VAL A 45 -16.94 4.01 4.61
C VAL A 45 -15.74 4.11 3.66
N LEU A 46 -15.42 3.00 2.98
CA LEU A 46 -14.89 2.99 1.62
C LEU A 46 -15.23 1.64 0.96
N ILE A 47 -15.69 1.65 -0.30
CA ILE A 47 -16.32 0.49 -0.96
C ILE A 47 -15.44 0.07 -2.15
N VAL A 48 -14.89 -1.15 -2.13
CA VAL A 48 -14.34 -1.84 -3.31
C VAL A 48 -15.48 -2.25 -4.28
N PRO A 49 -15.24 -2.32 -5.61
CA PRO A 49 -16.23 -2.78 -6.59
C PRO A 49 -17.00 -4.04 -6.16
N ARG A 50 -18.32 -3.88 -6.03
CA ARG A 50 -19.24 -4.86 -5.44
C ARG A 50 -19.50 -6.05 -6.35
N LEU A 51 -18.55 -6.96 -6.46
CA LEU A 51 -18.84 -8.33 -6.88
C LEU A 51 -19.57 -9.06 -5.72
N ALA A 52 -20.91 -9.04 -5.81
CA ALA A 52 -21.88 -9.81 -5.00
C ALA A 52 -22.27 -9.32 -3.58
N SER A 53 -22.27 -8.00 -3.28
CA SER A 53 -22.94 -7.45 -2.07
C SER A 53 -24.15 -6.56 -2.41
N HIS A 54 -25.36 -7.14 -2.34
CA HIS A 54 -26.63 -6.45 -2.56
C HIS A 54 -27.12 -5.68 -1.31
N ALA A 55 -26.43 -4.60 -0.94
CA ALA A 55 -26.94 -3.60 0.01
C ALA A 55 -27.33 -2.31 -0.73
N ALA A 56 -28.59 -1.90 -0.59
CA ALA A 56 -29.20 -0.83 -1.36
C ALA A 56 -28.61 0.56 -1.06
N ASN A 57 -27.72 1.03 -1.93
CA ASN A 57 -27.45 2.46 -2.12
C ASN A 57 -28.04 2.86 -3.47
N ALA A 58 -28.54 4.11 -3.57
CA ALA A 58 -28.86 4.69 -4.88
C ALA A 58 -27.65 4.56 -5.81
N ASN A 59 -27.89 4.29 -7.10
CA ASN A 59 -26.86 3.88 -8.06
C ASN A 59 -25.74 4.95 -8.14
N VAL A 60 -24.64 4.73 -7.41
CA VAL A 60 -23.52 5.66 -7.35
C VAL A 60 -22.85 5.64 -8.72
N ASN A 61 -22.64 6.81 -9.34
CA ASN A 61 -22.05 6.86 -10.68
C ASN A 61 -20.63 6.27 -10.63
N ALA A 62 -20.46 5.10 -11.26
CA ALA A 62 -19.21 4.38 -11.30
C ALA A 62 -18.27 4.87 -12.42
N ASP A 63 -18.74 5.74 -13.32
CA ASP A 63 -18.02 6.16 -14.53
C ASP A 63 -17.71 7.65 -14.47
N CYS A 64 -16.50 7.98 -14.02
CA CYS A 64 -16.04 9.36 -13.85
C CYS A 64 -14.92 9.71 -14.84
N SER A 65 -14.81 10.99 -15.12
CA SER A 65 -13.75 11.58 -15.93
C SER A 65 -12.87 12.49 -15.07
N LEU A 66 -11.56 12.41 -15.26
CA LEU A 66 -10.58 13.26 -14.59
C LEU A 66 -9.96 14.23 -15.59
N ILE A 67 -10.27 15.52 -15.45
CA ILE A 67 -9.70 16.57 -16.28
C ILE A 67 -8.24 16.78 -15.87
N VAL A 68 -7.33 16.40 -16.77
CA VAL A 68 -5.88 16.54 -16.56
C VAL A 68 -5.47 18.00 -16.83
N PRO A 69 -4.79 18.69 -15.89
CA PRO A 69 -4.40 20.08 -16.05
C PRO A 69 -3.33 20.26 -17.13
N ARG A 70 -3.26 21.45 -17.72
CA ARG A 70 -2.25 21.79 -18.73
C ARG A 70 -0.82 21.62 -18.18
N ASN A 71 0.05 21.04 -19.00
CA ASN A 71 1.47 20.78 -18.69
C ASN A 71 1.65 19.98 -17.37
N PRO A 72 1.01 18.80 -17.23
CA PRO A 72 0.86 18.10 -15.95
C PRO A 72 2.21 17.64 -15.33
N LEU A 73 3.26 17.53 -16.15
CA LEU A 73 4.62 17.14 -15.76
C LEU A 73 5.48 18.31 -15.25
N THR A 74 4.94 19.52 -15.15
CA THR A 74 5.64 20.70 -14.63
C THR A 74 5.28 20.98 -13.18
N ALA A 75 6.14 21.68 -12.42
CA ALA A 75 5.86 22.08 -11.04
C ALA A 75 4.48 22.75 -10.87
N ARG A 76 4.11 23.63 -11.80
CA ARG A 76 2.80 24.29 -11.80
C ARG A 76 1.67 23.34 -12.19
N GLY A 77 1.89 22.41 -13.12
CA GLY A 77 0.90 21.39 -13.51
C GLY A 77 0.60 20.43 -12.37
N LEU A 78 1.64 19.93 -11.69
CA LEU A 78 1.54 19.10 -10.48
C LEU A 78 0.70 19.76 -9.39
N ALA A 79 0.93 21.04 -9.12
CA ALA A 79 0.21 21.81 -8.11
C ALA A 79 -1.12 22.42 -8.60
N THR A 80 -1.55 22.14 -9.83
CA THR A 80 -2.89 22.51 -10.31
C THR A 80 -3.83 21.35 -10.01
N PRO A 81 -4.94 21.55 -9.27
CA PRO A 81 -5.87 20.47 -9.00
C PRO A 81 -6.43 19.83 -10.27
N TYR A 82 -6.44 18.51 -10.29
CA TYR A 82 -7.16 17.69 -11.26
C TYR A 82 -8.65 17.74 -10.89
N GLN A 83 -9.52 17.74 -11.90
CA GLN A 83 -10.96 17.95 -11.66
C GLN A 83 -11.78 16.71 -12.03
N LEU A 84 -12.38 16.08 -11.03
CA LEU A 84 -13.32 14.97 -11.18
C LEU A 84 -14.67 15.49 -11.69
N VAL A 85 -15.27 14.77 -12.64
CA VAL A 85 -16.61 15.02 -13.17
C VAL A 85 -17.24 13.70 -13.61
N ALA A 86 -18.57 13.64 -13.70
CA ALA A 86 -19.26 12.51 -14.34
C ALA A 86 -18.86 12.39 -15.82
N THR A 87 -18.58 11.18 -16.30
CA THR A 87 -18.34 10.92 -17.74
C THR A 87 -19.63 11.10 -18.53
N ASP A 88 -20.73 10.54 -18.02
CA ASP A 88 -22.09 10.89 -18.41
C ASP A 88 -22.83 11.48 -17.20
N ALA A 89 -23.27 12.74 -17.33
CA ALA A 89 -24.01 13.44 -16.28
C ALA A 89 -25.41 12.86 -16.04
N ASN A 90 -25.97 12.09 -16.98
CA ASN A 90 -27.26 11.41 -16.82
C ASN A 90 -27.20 10.28 -15.79
N ASN A 91 -26.02 9.71 -15.55
CA ASN A 91 -25.79 8.67 -14.54
C ASN A 91 -25.61 9.24 -13.12
N GLY A 92 -25.77 10.56 -12.93
CA GLY A 92 -25.57 11.25 -11.67
C GLY A 92 -24.16 11.85 -11.52
N PRO A 93 -23.92 12.65 -10.46
CA PRO A 93 -22.63 13.31 -10.24
C PRO A 93 -21.54 12.32 -9.81
N CYS A 94 -20.29 12.69 -10.07
CA CYS A 94 -19.13 12.17 -9.36
C CYS A 94 -18.71 13.18 -8.29
N ASN A 95 -18.34 12.69 -7.11
CA ASN A 95 -17.93 13.50 -5.98
C ASN A 95 -16.68 12.90 -5.31
N GLU A 96 -15.60 13.66 -5.23
CA GLU A 96 -14.29 13.21 -4.75
C GLU A 96 -14.28 12.93 -3.23
N ALA A 97 -15.20 13.54 -2.48
CA ALA A 97 -15.43 13.22 -1.07
C ALA A 97 -16.25 11.92 -0.89
N ASN A 98 -16.86 11.38 -1.95
CA ASN A 98 -17.47 10.05 -1.94
C ASN A 98 -16.39 8.99 -2.17
N ALA A 99 -16.00 8.33 -1.07
CA ALA A 99 -15.54 6.94 -1.02
C ALA A 99 -15.41 6.19 -2.38
N GLY A 100 -16.55 5.73 -2.92
CA GLY A 100 -16.62 4.87 -4.12
C GLY A 100 -16.56 5.61 -5.45
N GLN A 101 -16.18 6.90 -5.45
CA GLN A 101 -16.03 7.75 -6.64
C GLN A 101 -14.72 8.55 -6.63
N ALA A 102 -13.86 8.40 -5.61
CA ALA A 102 -12.63 9.17 -5.53
C ALA A 102 -11.59 8.70 -6.54
N ALA A 103 -10.92 9.67 -7.17
CA ALA A 103 -9.80 9.48 -8.07
C ALA A 103 -8.52 10.01 -7.42
N PHE A 104 -7.41 9.32 -7.65
CA PHE A 104 -6.13 9.60 -7.00
C PHE A 104 -5.06 9.79 -8.06
N VAL A 105 -4.13 10.71 -7.79
CA VAL A 105 -2.94 10.91 -8.62
C VAL A 105 -1.70 10.76 -7.75
N GLN A 106 -0.74 9.97 -8.23
CA GLN A 106 0.59 9.86 -7.64
C GLN A 106 1.63 10.24 -8.67
N GLY A 107 2.56 11.11 -8.28
CA GLY A 107 3.69 11.50 -9.09
C GLY A 107 5.00 11.03 -8.48
N ALA A 108 5.92 10.60 -9.34
CA ALA A 108 7.31 10.39 -8.96
C ALA A 108 8.21 11.19 -9.90
N VAL A 109 9.25 11.78 -9.31
CA VAL A 109 10.18 12.70 -9.94
C VAL A 109 11.57 12.11 -9.78
N ILE A 110 12.23 11.78 -10.90
CA ILE A 110 13.64 11.38 -10.89
C ILE A 110 14.54 12.50 -11.39
N ASP A 111 15.58 12.80 -10.63
CA ASP A 111 16.69 13.65 -11.04
C ASP A 111 17.67 12.84 -11.92
N PRO A 112 17.78 13.12 -13.23
CA PRO A 112 18.70 12.37 -14.10
C PRO A 112 20.18 12.63 -13.81
N ALA A 113 20.53 13.68 -13.05
CA ALA A 113 21.92 13.95 -12.68
C ALA A 113 22.38 13.09 -11.49
N THR A 114 21.51 12.86 -10.50
CA THR A 114 21.84 12.13 -9.27
C THR A 114 21.21 10.74 -9.14
N GLY A 115 20.23 10.40 -9.98
CA GLY A 115 19.43 9.18 -9.86
C GLY A 115 18.38 9.20 -8.75
N LYS A 116 18.33 10.25 -7.92
CA LYS A 116 17.42 10.34 -6.79
C LYS A 116 15.96 10.45 -7.24
N ILE A 117 15.10 9.68 -6.59
CA ILE A 117 13.64 9.77 -6.72
C ILE A 117 13.05 10.59 -5.56
N SER A 118 12.01 11.36 -5.86
CA SER A 118 11.13 12.01 -4.89
C SER A 118 9.68 11.84 -5.34
N VAL A 119 8.74 11.90 -4.40
CA VAL A 119 7.30 11.72 -4.65
C VAL A 119 6.59 13.08 -4.58
N TYR A 120 5.48 13.20 -5.27
CA TYR A 120 4.54 14.29 -5.09
C TYR A 120 3.14 13.76 -5.41
N ASN A 121 2.14 14.07 -4.58
CA ASN A 121 0.78 13.57 -4.77
C ASN A 121 -0.13 14.73 -5.23
N PRO A 122 -0.40 14.93 -6.54
CA PRO A 122 -1.31 15.97 -7.02
C PRO A 122 -2.70 15.80 -6.42
N LEU A 123 -3.39 16.92 -6.17
CA LEU A 123 -4.71 16.92 -5.57
C LEU A 123 -5.81 16.75 -6.63
N VAL A 124 -6.80 15.90 -6.34
CA VAL A 124 -8.08 15.87 -7.05
C VAL A 124 -9.12 16.68 -6.28
N ILE A 125 -10.01 17.36 -6.99
CA ILE A 125 -11.19 18.06 -6.48
C ILE A 125 -12.38 17.85 -7.42
N ASP A 126 -13.59 18.11 -6.96
CA ASP A 126 -14.76 18.19 -7.84
C ASP A 126 -14.65 19.38 -8.82
N LYS A 127 -15.05 19.16 -10.08
CA LYS A 127 -15.04 20.18 -11.12
C LYS A 127 -15.80 21.45 -10.69
N GLY A 128 -15.11 22.58 -10.77
CA GLY A 128 -15.65 23.90 -10.39
C GLY A 128 -15.57 24.24 -8.90
N THR A 129 -15.12 23.32 -8.03
CA THR A 129 -14.90 23.61 -6.60
C THR A 129 -13.53 24.25 -6.35
N GLN A 130 -13.18 24.48 -5.08
CA GLN A 130 -11.85 24.89 -4.64
C GLN A 130 -11.36 23.94 -3.54
N PRO A 131 -10.05 23.64 -3.49
CA PRO A 131 -9.49 22.80 -2.43
C PRO A 131 -9.56 23.53 -1.07
N ALA A 132 -9.66 22.76 0.02
CA ALA A 132 -9.64 23.32 1.39
C ALA A 132 -8.30 23.99 1.71
N VAL A 133 -7.20 23.44 1.19
CA VAL A 133 -5.86 24.05 1.22
C VAL A 133 -5.27 24.00 -0.18
N LYS A 134 -4.76 25.13 -0.66
CA LYS A 134 -4.08 25.22 -1.97
C LYS A 134 -2.89 24.25 -2.02
N PRO A 135 -2.73 23.43 -3.08
CA PRO A 135 -1.60 22.53 -3.20
C PRO A 135 -0.24 23.24 -3.14
N VAL A 136 0.73 22.56 -2.54
CA VAL A 136 2.12 23.02 -2.49
C VAL A 136 2.72 22.94 -3.89
N VAL A 137 3.39 24.02 -4.34
CA VAL A 137 4.12 24.00 -5.62
C VAL A 137 5.49 23.36 -5.39
N PRO A 138 5.77 22.16 -5.95
CA PRO A 138 7.03 21.48 -5.72
C PRO A 138 8.18 22.16 -6.46
N THR A 139 9.37 22.17 -5.84
CA THR A 139 10.61 22.50 -6.54
C THR A 139 11.12 21.24 -7.24
N LEU A 140 11.18 21.27 -8.57
CA LEU A 140 11.70 20.14 -9.35
C LEU A 140 13.21 20.34 -9.64
N PRO A 141 14.02 19.26 -9.62
CA PRO A 141 15.40 19.30 -10.12
C PRO A 141 15.49 19.76 -11.59
N ALA A 142 16.65 20.27 -11.99
CA ALA A 142 16.88 20.64 -13.39
C ALA A 142 16.77 19.42 -14.30
N ASN A 143 15.99 19.53 -15.39
CA ASN A 143 15.69 18.44 -16.32
C ASN A 143 15.03 17.20 -15.68
N ALA A 144 14.41 17.34 -14.51
CA ALA A 144 13.74 16.23 -13.83
C ALA A 144 12.69 15.54 -14.72
N ILE A 145 12.63 14.21 -14.62
CA ILE A 145 11.66 13.39 -15.35
C ILE A 145 10.53 13.03 -14.39
N VAL A 146 9.33 13.50 -14.69
CA VAL A 146 8.12 13.25 -13.90
C VAL A 146 7.31 12.14 -14.55
N GLY A 147 6.97 11.10 -13.79
CA GLY A 147 5.91 10.15 -14.10
C GLY A 147 4.67 10.42 -13.24
N LEU A 148 3.50 10.10 -13.76
CA LEU A 148 2.22 10.14 -13.03
C LEU A 148 1.47 8.83 -13.21
N TRP A 149 0.81 8.39 -12.15
CA TRP A 149 -0.07 7.22 -12.09
C TRP A 149 -1.40 7.63 -11.46
N PHE A 150 -2.46 6.97 -11.88
CA PHE A 150 -3.83 7.30 -11.50
C PHE A 150 -4.50 6.07 -10.94
N GLY A 151 -5.22 6.24 -9.83
CA GLY A 151 -6.10 5.22 -9.26
C GLY A 151 -7.51 5.75 -9.11
N PHE A 152 -8.46 4.84 -8.97
CA PHE A 152 -9.87 5.16 -8.83
C PHE A 152 -10.57 4.11 -7.98
N ASN A 153 -11.54 4.51 -7.17
CA ASN A 153 -12.34 3.59 -6.35
C ASN A 153 -13.72 3.26 -6.96
N GLY A 154 -14.09 3.91 -8.08
CA GLY A 154 -15.27 3.55 -8.86
C GLY A 154 -14.94 2.50 -9.94
N GLY A 155 -15.80 2.37 -10.96
CA GLY A 155 -15.57 1.41 -12.05
C GLY A 155 -14.59 1.90 -13.12
N ASN A 156 -14.85 3.06 -13.71
CA ASN A 156 -14.10 3.59 -14.85
C ASN A 156 -13.64 5.03 -14.63
N LEU A 157 -12.33 5.27 -14.75
CA LEU A 157 -11.73 6.60 -14.77
C LEU A 157 -11.23 6.95 -16.18
N THR A 158 -11.96 7.82 -16.87
CA THR A 158 -11.54 8.36 -18.17
C THR A 158 -10.67 9.60 -17.98
N LEU A 159 -9.44 9.60 -18.49
CA LEU A 159 -8.63 10.82 -18.51
C LEU A 159 -9.16 11.79 -19.58
N GLN A 160 -9.60 12.97 -19.17
CA GLN A 160 -10.16 14.00 -20.05
C GLN A 160 -9.11 15.07 -20.39
N ASP A 161 -8.98 15.37 -21.68
CA ASP A 161 -8.05 16.40 -22.17
C ASP A 161 -8.52 17.82 -21.86
N GLN A 162 -7.56 18.68 -21.53
CA GLN A 162 -7.73 20.11 -21.38
C GLN A 162 -6.65 20.85 -22.18
N ASN A 163 -6.95 21.21 -23.43
CA ASN A 163 -6.06 21.97 -24.31
C ASN A 163 -4.71 21.26 -24.59
N GLY A 164 -4.77 19.97 -24.94
CA GLY A 164 -3.62 19.13 -25.25
C GLY A 164 -2.88 18.58 -24.03
N SER A 165 -3.52 18.57 -22.84
CA SER A 165 -2.90 18.14 -21.59
C SER A 165 -2.53 16.65 -21.59
N LEU A 166 -3.31 15.78 -22.24
CA LEU A 166 -2.99 14.34 -22.32
C LEU A 166 -1.77 14.09 -23.20
N ASN A 167 -1.66 14.80 -24.33
CA ASN A 167 -0.49 14.72 -25.20
C ASN A 167 0.76 15.33 -24.51
N ALA A 168 0.62 16.48 -23.86
CA ALA A 168 1.71 17.11 -23.09
C ALA A 168 2.17 16.24 -21.91
N GLY A 169 1.25 15.50 -21.28
CA GLY A 169 1.55 14.51 -20.24
C GLY A 169 2.06 13.17 -20.78
N ARG A 170 1.89 12.89 -22.08
CA ARG A 170 2.09 11.54 -22.67
C ARG A 170 1.26 10.49 -21.91
N CYS A 171 -0.01 10.79 -21.73
CA CYS A 171 -0.96 10.00 -20.97
C CYS A 171 -1.47 8.79 -21.76
N VAL A 172 -1.65 7.67 -21.05
CA VAL A 172 -2.21 6.42 -21.54
C VAL A 172 -3.21 5.93 -20.52
N ASN A 173 -4.44 5.73 -20.95
CA ASN A 173 -5.56 5.26 -20.14
C ASN A 173 -6.17 3.98 -20.72
N GLY A 174 -5.63 3.45 -21.83
CA GLY A 174 -6.10 2.22 -22.48
C GLY A 174 -5.63 2.09 -23.93
N ALA A 175 -6.35 1.28 -24.72
CA ALA A 175 -6.16 1.09 -26.16
C ALA A 175 -7.52 0.95 -26.86
N ASN A 176 -7.61 1.28 -28.15
CA ASN A 176 -8.76 0.92 -28.99
C ASN A 176 -10.14 1.38 -28.42
N ASN A 177 -10.19 2.56 -27.80
CA ASN A 177 -11.33 3.11 -27.05
C ASN A 177 -11.79 2.27 -25.83
N SER A 178 -11.00 1.30 -25.39
CA SER A 178 -11.19 0.54 -24.15
C SER A 178 -10.15 1.02 -23.11
N ILE A 179 -10.63 1.64 -22.03
CA ILE A 179 -9.77 2.11 -20.93
C ILE A 179 -9.39 0.97 -19.98
N PHE A 180 -8.37 1.15 -19.14
CA PHE A 180 -7.98 0.19 -18.10
C PHE A 180 -8.94 0.17 -16.88
N GLY A 181 -10.11 0.79 -16.93
CA GLY A 181 -11.00 0.88 -15.77
C GLY A 181 -10.45 1.84 -14.71
N GLN A 182 -9.88 1.31 -13.64
CA GLN A 182 -9.42 2.08 -12.47
C GLN A 182 -8.03 2.72 -12.66
N PHE A 183 -7.21 2.20 -13.60
CA PHE A 183 -5.82 2.64 -13.82
C PHE A 183 -5.66 3.65 -14.98
N ALA A 184 -4.69 4.55 -14.82
CA ALA A 184 -4.03 5.23 -15.94
C ALA A 184 -2.60 5.65 -15.57
N TYR A 185 -1.84 6.14 -16.56
CA TYR A 185 -0.54 6.76 -16.30
C TYR A 185 -0.20 7.87 -17.32
N CYS A 186 0.71 8.78 -16.96
CA CYS A 186 1.31 9.76 -17.85
C CYS A 186 2.84 9.72 -17.73
N ASN A 187 3.55 9.64 -18.87
CA ASN A 187 5.01 9.63 -18.98
C ASN A 187 5.78 8.53 -18.18
N ALA A 188 5.10 7.56 -17.57
CA ALA A 188 5.70 6.46 -16.78
C ALA A 188 6.88 5.76 -17.48
N ARG A 189 6.77 5.48 -18.79
CA ARG A 189 7.85 4.90 -19.61
C ARG A 189 9.17 5.69 -19.54
N ALA A 190 9.12 7.02 -19.54
CA ALA A 190 10.33 7.85 -19.50
C ALA A 190 10.92 7.87 -18.08
N PHE A 191 10.06 7.89 -17.06
CA PHE A 191 10.47 7.76 -15.67
C PHE A 191 11.21 6.43 -15.43
N PHE A 192 10.60 5.30 -15.77
CA PHE A 192 11.21 3.98 -15.57
C PHE A 192 12.46 3.77 -16.42
N ALA A 193 12.50 4.25 -17.66
CA ALA A 193 13.72 4.21 -18.47
C ALA A 193 14.88 4.99 -17.80
N SER A 194 14.59 6.13 -17.19
CA SER A 194 15.58 6.91 -16.43
C SER A 194 15.98 6.21 -15.13
N ALA A 195 15.03 5.65 -14.38
CA ALA A 195 15.29 4.94 -13.13
C ALA A 195 16.14 3.69 -13.36
N ASN A 196 15.77 2.83 -14.33
CA ASN A 196 16.56 1.66 -14.69
C ASN A 196 17.96 2.03 -15.23
N THR A 197 18.08 3.15 -15.95
CA THR A 197 19.41 3.68 -16.35
C THR A 197 20.23 4.11 -15.13
N ALA A 198 19.61 4.77 -14.14
CA ALA A 198 20.29 5.15 -12.90
C ALA A 198 20.70 3.93 -12.05
N ILE A 199 19.87 2.88 -12.01
CA ILE A 199 20.18 1.60 -11.35
C ILE A 199 21.37 0.91 -12.02
N GLN A 200 21.36 0.78 -13.35
CA GLN A 200 22.46 0.19 -14.12
C GLN A 200 23.78 0.94 -13.96
N LYS A 201 23.74 2.26 -13.69
CA LYS A 201 24.90 3.10 -13.41
C LYS A 201 25.31 3.15 -11.92
N GLY A 202 24.57 2.48 -11.02
CA GLY A 202 24.78 2.56 -9.58
C GLY A 202 24.47 3.94 -8.96
N GLN A 203 23.75 4.81 -9.67
CA GLN A 203 23.31 6.12 -9.17
C GLN A 203 22.04 6.01 -8.31
N LEU A 204 21.19 5.01 -8.60
CA LEU A 204 20.00 4.68 -7.82
C LEU A 204 20.16 3.26 -7.26
N THR A 205 20.25 3.13 -5.94
CA THR A 205 20.28 1.84 -5.26
C THR A 205 18.87 1.43 -4.88
N VAL A 206 18.42 0.28 -5.38
CA VAL A 206 17.14 -0.33 -4.99
C VAL A 206 17.32 -1.06 -3.65
N PRO A 207 16.57 -0.74 -2.58
CA PRO A 207 16.68 -1.42 -1.29
C PRO A 207 16.38 -2.91 -1.42
N ALA A 208 17.22 -3.75 -0.80
CA ALA A 208 16.98 -5.18 -0.69
C ALA A 208 15.72 -5.47 0.12
N LEU A 209 15.08 -6.61 -0.16
CA LEU A 209 13.93 -7.09 0.61
C LEU A 209 14.35 -7.54 2.00
N GLY A 210 13.49 -7.31 2.98
CA GLY A 210 13.65 -7.82 4.35
C GLY A 210 13.22 -9.28 4.50
N THR A 211 13.29 -9.77 5.74
CA THR A 211 12.64 -11.01 6.18
C THR A 211 11.36 -10.65 6.93
N ALA A 212 10.25 -11.25 6.52
CA ALA A 212 8.93 -11.08 7.13
C ALA A 212 8.83 -11.86 8.46
N ALA A 213 7.80 -11.55 9.25
CA ALA A 213 7.54 -12.15 10.57
C ALA A 213 7.28 -13.68 10.52
N ASP A 214 6.92 -14.21 9.35
CA ASP A 214 6.78 -15.64 9.06
C ASP A 214 8.12 -16.38 8.84
N GLY A 215 9.22 -15.64 8.68
CA GLY A 215 10.55 -16.14 8.34
C GLY A 215 10.85 -16.21 6.83
N MET A 216 9.91 -15.81 5.98
CA MET A 216 10.06 -15.76 4.52
C MET A 216 10.65 -14.40 4.09
N THR A 217 10.99 -14.25 2.80
CA THR A 217 11.26 -12.93 2.23
C THR A 217 10.00 -12.06 2.32
N CYS A 218 10.19 -10.77 2.59
CA CYS A 218 9.13 -9.78 2.46
C CYS A 218 8.54 -9.79 1.04
N PRO A 219 7.21 -9.73 0.89
CA PRO A 219 6.57 -9.73 -0.42
C PRO A 219 6.97 -8.48 -1.22
N THR A 220 6.80 -8.54 -2.54
CA THR A 220 6.79 -7.35 -3.40
C THR A 220 5.45 -7.25 -4.09
N VAL A 221 5.17 -6.14 -4.77
CA VAL A 221 3.96 -5.97 -5.58
C VAL A 221 3.87 -6.95 -6.77
N ARG A 222 4.89 -7.79 -7.00
CA ARG A 222 4.86 -8.90 -7.98
C ARG A 222 4.94 -10.28 -7.32
N ASP A 223 4.64 -10.38 -6.03
CA ASP A 223 4.49 -11.65 -5.32
C ASP A 223 3.02 -12.08 -5.34
N PHE A 224 2.74 -13.35 -5.65
CA PHE A 224 1.40 -13.92 -5.56
C PHE A 224 0.81 -13.88 -4.14
N ALA A 225 1.61 -13.56 -3.12
CA ALA A 225 1.18 -13.19 -1.77
C ALA A 225 0.33 -11.93 -1.68
N VAL A 226 0.49 -10.96 -2.60
CA VAL A 226 -0.22 -9.67 -2.57
C VAL A 226 -1.67 -9.77 -3.07
N ILE A 227 -2.05 -10.92 -3.63
CA ILE A 227 -3.42 -11.29 -3.97
C ILE A 227 -4.12 -10.30 -4.90
N ASP A 228 -3.90 -10.42 -6.21
CA ASP A 228 -4.84 -9.80 -7.16
C ASP A 228 -5.00 -10.52 -8.50
N MET A 229 -6.07 -10.13 -9.19
CA MET A 229 -6.35 -10.45 -10.59
C MET A 229 -5.58 -9.54 -11.58
N ASP A 230 -5.27 -8.31 -11.16
CA ASP A 230 -4.74 -7.21 -11.97
C ASP A 230 -3.54 -6.50 -11.30
N GLN A 231 -2.55 -7.33 -10.96
CA GLN A 231 -1.34 -6.99 -10.21
C GLN A 231 -0.67 -5.66 -10.63
N SER A 232 -0.19 -4.90 -9.63
CA SER A 232 0.45 -3.57 -9.74
C SER A 232 -0.52 -2.38 -9.74
N ASP A 233 -1.78 -2.65 -9.42
CA ASP A 233 -2.86 -1.68 -9.29
C ASP A 233 -2.74 -0.77 -8.03
N ASN A 234 -3.58 0.27 -7.98
CA ASN A 234 -3.10 1.59 -8.35
C ASN A 234 -2.14 2.28 -7.35
N VAL A 235 -2.55 3.35 -6.67
CA VAL A 235 -1.63 4.29 -6.03
C VAL A 235 -1.77 4.37 -4.51
N THR A 236 -0.69 4.71 -3.84
CA THR A 236 -0.67 4.85 -2.37
C THR A 236 -1.09 6.24 -1.87
N THR A 237 -1.42 7.15 -2.81
CA THR A 237 -1.89 8.50 -2.51
C THR A 237 -3.09 8.50 -1.56
N THR A 238 -3.08 9.45 -0.64
CA THR A 238 -4.22 9.75 0.24
C THR A 238 -4.50 11.26 0.25
N TYR A 239 -5.76 11.62 0.48
CA TYR A 239 -6.21 13.00 0.63
C TYR A 239 -6.91 13.21 1.97
N LEU A 240 -7.14 14.46 2.33
CA LEU A 240 -7.98 14.86 3.45
C LEU A 240 -9.32 15.37 2.92
N VAL A 241 -10.41 14.77 3.40
CA VAL A 241 -11.80 15.23 3.20
C VAL A 241 -12.19 16.04 4.42
N THR A 242 -12.40 17.34 4.26
CA THR A 242 -12.89 18.20 5.34
C THR A 242 -14.38 17.95 5.63
N ALA A 243 -14.87 18.41 6.78
CA ALA A 243 -16.27 18.22 7.19
C ALA A 243 -17.33 18.82 6.23
N ASN A 244 -16.94 19.71 5.32
CA ASN A 244 -17.79 20.27 4.26
C ASN A 244 -17.53 19.65 2.87
N GLY A 245 -16.80 18.53 2.79
CA GLY A 245 -16.54 17.79 1.55
C GLY A 245 -15.47 18.42 0.64
N GLN A 246 -14.67 19.37 1.12
CA GLN A 246 -13.54 19.91 0.35
C GLN A 246 -12.28 19.05 0.53
N MET A 247 -11.49 18.93 -0.53
CA MET A 247 -10.28 18.10 -0.52
C MET A 247 -9.02 18.92 -0.21
N ALA A 248 -8.04 18.31 0.44
CA ALA A 248 -6.67 18.80 0.58
C ALA A 248 -5.64 17.67 0.45
N GLN A 249 -4.39 18.00 0.07
CA GLN A 249 -3.28 17.04 0.10
C GLN A 249 -3.07 16.53 1.54
N ASN A 250 -2.82 15.24 1.74
CA ASN A 250 -2.53 14.68 3.06
C ASN A 250 -1.07 14.96 3.48
N THR A 251 -0.82 16.19 3.95
CA THR A 251 0.49 16.63 4.48
C THR A 251 0.38 16.89 5.98
N ALA A 252 1.49 16.81 6.72
CA ALA A 252 1.51 17.06 8.16
C ALA A 252 0.96 18.45 8.51
N THR A 253 1.27 19.46 7.68
CA THR A 253 0.72 20.82 7.78
C THR A 253 -0.80 20.84 7.61
N ASN A 254 -1.33 20.13 6.61
CA ASN A 254 -2.76 20.12 6.34
C ASN A 254 -3.54 19.32 7.39
N VAL A 255 -3.00 18.21 7.90
CA VAL A 255 -3.57 17.45 9.03
C VAL A 255 -3.70 18.34 10.27
N ALA A 256 -2.69 19.16 10.57
CA ALA A 256 -2.74 20.08 11.71
C ALA A 256 -3.73 21.24 11.53
N GLN A 257 -3.98 21.68 10.29
CA GLN A 257 -4.93 22.76 9.97
C GLN A 257 -6.38 22.28 9.85
N GLN A 258 -6.60 21.10 9.27
CA GLN A 258 -7.91 20.55 8.94
C GLN A 258 -8.39 19.57 10.01
N GLN A 259 -8.65 20.11 11.20
CA GLN A 259 -9.14 19.30 12.34
C GLN A 259 -10.43 18.55 11.98
N ASN A 260 -10.50 17.28 12.35
CA ASN A 260 -11.59 16.33 12.03
C ASN A 260 -11.74 15.96 10.54
N ALA A 261 -10.81 16.35 9.66
CA ALA A 261 -10.80 15.84 8.29
C ALA A 261 -10.55 14.31 8.27
N GLN A 262 -11.26 13.62 7.39
CA GLN A 262 -11.13 12.18 7.20
C GLN A 262 -10.08 11.88 6.13
N THR A 263 -9.38 10.75 6.24
CA THR A 263 -8.39 10.34 5.22
C THR A 263 -9.07 9.55 4.12
N GLN A 264 -9.07 10.09 2.91
CA GLN A 264 -9.50 9.38 1.69
C GLN A 264 -8.36 8.49 1.20
N ILE A 265 -8.66 7.21 0.93
CA ILE A 265 -7.66 6.21 0.52
C ILE A 265 -8.06 5.54 -0.80
N ASN A 266 -7.06 5.16 -1.60
CA ASN A 266 -7.26 4.32 -2.78
C ASN A 266 -7.23 2.83 -2.39
N GLY A 267 -8.17 2.05 -2.89
CA GLY A 267 -8.25 0.59 -2.71
C GLY A 267 -7.29 -0.16 -3.64
N SER A 268 -5.98 0.08 -3.50
CA SER A 268 -4.92 -0.35 -4.42
C SER A 268 -4.05 -1.49 -3.87
N ASP A 269 -3.56 -2.34 -4.76
CA ASP A 269 -2.50 -3.33 -4.53
C ASP A 269 -1.23 -2.76 -3.89
N ASN A 270 -0.72 -1.64 -4.42
CA ASN A 270 0.43 -0.96 -3.83
C ASN A 270 0.16 -0.52 -2.38
N ARG A 271 -1.05 -0.04 -2.09
CA ARG A 271 -1.43 0.30 -0.70
C ARG A 271 -1.67 -0.94 0.18
N LEU A 272 -2.15 -2.04 -0.39
CA LEU A 272 -2.27 -3.34 0.27
C LEU A 272 -0.90 -3.85 0.71
N LEU A 273 0.11 -3.77 -0.16
CA LEU A 273 1.51 -4.05 0.18
C LEU A 273 2.02 -3.10 1.26
N ASP A 274 2.17 -1.81 0.94
CA ASP A 274 2.99 -0.87 1.72
C ASP A 274 2.47 -0.58 3.13
N ILE A 275 1.15 -0.70 3.32
CA ILE A 275 0.49 -0.33 4.57
C ILE A 275 -0.03 -1.56 5.33
N ALA A 276 -0.73 -2.45 4.64
CA ALA A 276 -1.44 -3.54 5.30
C ALA A 276 -0.56 -4.79 5.46
N MET A 277 0.03 -5.29 4.38
CA MET A 277 0.89 -6.48 4.43
C MET A 277 2.22 -6.19 5.11
N ASP A 278 2.92 -5.13 4.72
CA ASP A 278 4.20 -4.77 5.34
C ASP A 278 4.03 -4.46 6.83
N GLY A 279 2.98 -3.71 7.17
CA GLY A 279 2.61 -3.42 8.56
C GLY A 279 2.21 -4.66 9.37
N ALA A 280 1.61 -5.68 8.74
CA ALA A 280 1.27 -6.95 9.37
C ALA A 280 2.50 -7.85 9.59
N LEU A 281 3.34 -7.98 8.55
CA LEU A 281 4.49 -8.87 8.46
C LEU A 281 5.80 -8.25 8.99
N ASN A 282 5.77 -7.01 9.48
CA ASN A 282 6.95 -6.27 9.95
C ASN A 282 8.03 -6.08 8.86
N CYS A 283 7.58 -5.96 7.61
CA CYS A 283 8.39 -5.55 6.47
C CYS A 283 8.49 -4.02 6.39
N GLN A 284 9.28 -3.51 5.46
CA GLN A 284 9.51 -2.07 5.28
C GLN A 284 9.41 -1.72 3.80
N PRO A 285 8.46 -0.85 3.40
CA PRO A 285 8.28 -0.49 2.00
C PRO A 285 9.41 0.45 1.55
N TRP A 286 9.73 0.45 0.25
CA TRP A 286 10.64 1.45 -0.29
C TRP A 286 9.94 2.82 -0.33
N THR A 287 10.48 3.78 0.41
CA THR A 287 9.98 5.15 0.49
C THR A 287 10.93 6.16 -0.16
N ALA A 288 10.38 7.30 -0.59
CA ALA A 288 11.13 8.46 -1.08
C ALA A 288 10.54 9.78 -0.53
N PRO A 289 11.28 10.91 -0.55
CA PRO A 289 10.82 12.17 0.04
C PRO A 289 9.64 12.79 -0.74
N ASP A 290 8.57 13.16 -0.04
CA ASP A 290 7.42 13.88 -0.60
C ASP A 290 7.69 15.39 -0.71
N LEU A 291 7.68 15.90 -1.94
CA LEU A 291 7.87 17.31 -2.29
C LEU A 291 6.71 18.22 -1.82
N ALA A 292 5.53 17.66 -1.52
CA ALA A 292 4.41 18.40 -0.92
C ALA A 292 4.49 18.48 0.61
N ASN A 293 5.19 17.52 1.25
CA ASN A 293 5.17 17.30 2.69
C ASN A 293 6.56 17.46 3.33
N ASN A 294 7.30 18.48 2.93
CA ASN A 294 8.62 18.84 3.48
C ASN A 294 9.63 17.66 3.53
N GLY A 295 9.61 16.78 2.52
CA GLY A 295 10.50 15.64 2.42
C GLY A 295 10.17 14.47 3.36
N GLN A 296 8.97 14.42 3.94
CA GLN A 296 8.47 13.22 4.64
C GLN A 296 8.54 12.00 3.70
N MET A 297 9.02 10.87 4.23
CA MET A 297 9.23 9.67 3.43
C MET A 297 7.90 8.94 3.22
N VAL A 298 7.53 8.71 1.96
CA VAL A 298 6.30 8.01 1.57
C VAL A 298 6.58 6.94 0.52
N PRO A 299 5.83 5.83 0.50
CA PRO A 299 5.94 4.83 -0.56
C PRO A 299 5.19 5.27 -1.82
N ALA A 300 5.44 4.61 -2.95
CA ALA A 300 4.77 4.91 -4.21
C ALA A 300 4.84 3.72 -5.19
N LEU A 301 3.82 3.54 -6.03
CA LEU A 301 3.78 2.52 -7.09
C LEU A 301 5.12 2.36 -7.84
N PRO A 302 5.74 3.42 -8.39
CA PRO A 302 6.99 3.28 -9.12
C PRO A 302 8.18 2.80 -8.27
N LEU A 303 8.18 2.98 -6.95
CA LEU A 303 9.21 2.42 -6.07
C LEU A 303 8.99 0.91 -5.92
N ASN A 304 7.74 0.50 -5.69
CA ASN A 304 7.37 -0.91 -5.52
C ASN A 304 7.65 -1.71 -6.79
N GLU A 305 7.35 -1.16 -7.97
CA GLU A 305 7.68 -1.79 -9.26
C GLU A 305 9.18 -1.93 -9.48
N LEU A 306 9.98 -0.91 -9.15
CA LEU A 306 11.43 -0.99 -9.26
C LEU A 306 12.03 -1.97 -8.25
N GLN A 307 11.45 -2.09 -7.05
CA GLN A 307 11.86 -3.07 -6.05
C GLN A 307 11.53 -4.50 -6.49
N ALA A 308 10.32 -4.72 -7.00
CA ALA A 308 9.88 -5.99 -7.53
C ALA A 308 10.69 -6.40 -8.77
N ALA A 309 10.98 -5.48 -9.69
CA ALA A 309 11.81 -5.72 -10.86
C ALA A 309 13.27 -6.09 -10.52
N ALA A 310 13.80 -5.60 -9.39
CA ALA A 310 15.14 -5.92 -8.94
C ALA A 310 15.24 -7.22 -8.12
N HIS A 311 14.22 -7.52 -7.30
CA HIS A 311 14.35 -8.51 -6.22
C HIS A 311 13.29 -9.62 -6.18
N GLN A 312 12.19 -9.54 -6.94
CA GLN A 312 11.18 -10.61 -6.92
C GLN A 312 11.71 -11.88 -7.60
N ALA A 313 11.76 -12.97 -6.84
CA ALA A 313 12.10 -14.29 -7.36
C ALA A 313 10.94 -14.89 -8.16
N ALA A 314 11.25 -15.82 -9.08
CA ALA A 314 10.25 -16.55 -9.83
C ALA A 314 9.46 -17.54 -8.92
N PRO A 315 8.15 -17.74 -9.17
CA PRO A 315 7.36 -17.11 -10.22
C PRO A 315 6.95 -15.67 -9.86
N VAL A 316 7.01 -14.79 -10.86
CA VAL A 316 6.71 -13.36 -10.73
C VAL A 316 5.26 -13.14 -11.18
N ALA A 317 4.44 -12.51 -10.33
CA ALA A 317 3.11 -12.07 -10.70
C ALA A 317 3.22 -10.82 -11.60
N ILE A 318 2.85 -10.97 -12.86
CA ILE A 318 2.79 -9.90 -13.86
C ILE A 318 1.50 -10.03 -14.66
N VAL A 319 0.95 -8.90 -15.08
CA VAL A 319 -0.38 -8.75 -15.69
C VAL A 319 -0.57 -9.73 -16.86
N PRO A 320 -1.47 -10.73 -16.77
CA PRO A 320 -1.72 -11.70 -17.82
C PRO A 320 -2.64 -11.16 -18.92
N LEU A 321 -2.78 -11.87 -20.04
CA LEU A 321 -3.69 -11.51 -21.14
C LEU A 321 -5.17 -11.53 -20.74
N GLY A 322 -5.53 -12.27 -19.69
CA GLY A 322 -6.89 -12.39 -19.14
C GLY A 322 -7.21 -11.40 -18.02
N ASP A 323 -6.29 -10.51 -17.67
CA ASP A 323 -6.49 -9.43 -16.70
C ASP A 323 -7.70 -8.55 -17.08
N PRO A 324 -8.70 -8.36 -16.19
CA PRO A 324 -9.91 -7.60 -16.50
C PRO A 324 -9.67 -6.16 -16.96
N MET A 325 -8.67 -5.46 -16.40
CA MET A 325 -8.27 -4.12 -16.83
C MET A 325 -7.57 -4.14 -18.21
N ALA A 326 -6.92 -5.24 -18.57
CA ALA A 326 -6.29 -5.45 -19.88
C ALA A 326 -7.23 -5.98 -20.97
N LEU A 327 -8.43 -6.51 -20.64
CA LEU A 327 -9.41 -6.98 -21.63
C LEU A 327 -10.01 -5.83 -22.45
N ASN A 328 -10.31 -6.08 -23.72
CA ASN A 328 -11.01 -5.19 -24.62
C ASN A 328 -12.39 -5.78 -24.95
N ASN A 329 -13.45 -5.21 -24.39
CA ASN A 329 -14.82 -5.72 -24.48
C ASN A 329 -14.92 -7.23 -24.12
N GLY A 330 -14.25 -7.64 -23.04
CA GLY A 330 -14.18 -9.03 -22.58
C GLY A 330 -13.21 -9.95 -23.35
N ASN A 331 -12.54 -9.45 -24.40
CA ASN A 331 -11.59 -10.22 -25.20
C ASN A 331 -10.15 -9.87 -24.85
N GLN A 332 -9.22 -10.83 -24.96
CA GLN A 332 -7.80 -10.58 -24.73
C GLN A 332 -7.24 -9.61 -25.77
N ASP A 333 -6.58 -8.54 -25.33
CA ASP A 333 -5.91 -7.56 -26.20
C ASP A 333 -4.45 -7.39 -25.77
N SER A 334 -3.54 -8.03 -26.51
CA SER A 334 -2.11 -8.01 -26.20
C SER A 334 -1.49 -6.61 -26.35
N ASN A 335 -2.09 -5.70 -27.13
CA ASN A 335 -1.63 -4.31 -27.20
C ASN A 335 -2.03 -3.55 -25.94
N LYS A 336 -3.26 -3.73 -25.46
CA LYS A 336 -3.77 -3.13 -24.22
C LYS A 336 -3.01 -3.65 -23.00
N MET A 337 -2.89 -4.97 -22.83
CA MET A 337 -2.07 -5.60 -21.79
C MET A 337 -0.61 -5.09 -21.82
N ASN A 338 0.01 -5.03 -23.00
CA ASN A 338 1.37 -4.50 -23.09
C ASN A 338 1.45 -3.00 -22.78
N LEU A 339 0.41 -2.19 -23.02
CA LEU A 339 0.38 -0.80 -22.56
C LEU A 339 0.33 -0.74 -21.03
N TYR A 340 -0.56 -1.50 -20.40
CA TYR A 340 -0.61 -1.62 -18.94
C TYR A 340 0.75 -1.97 -18.36
N ARG A 341 1.37 -3.08 -18.80
CA ARG A 341 2.70 -3.53 -18.34
C ARG A 341 3.78 -2.45 -18.44
N ARG A 342 3.78 -1.64 -19.51
CA ARG A 342 4.72 -0.50 -19.70
C ARG A 342 4.41 0.71 -18.82
N GLY A 343 3.21 0.77 -18.25
CA GLY A 343 2.82 1.72 -17.21
C GLY A 343 3.36 1.36 -15.83
N VAL A 344 3.74 0.10 -15.60
CA VAL A 344 4.19 -0.46 -14.31
C VAL A 344 5.55 -1.17 -14.41
N ASP A 345 6.38 -0.82 -15.39
CA ASP A 345 7.72 -1.41 -15.63
C ASP A 345 7.78 -2.95 -15.71
N GLN A 346 6.67 -3.59 -16.07
CA GLN A 346 6.63 -5.02 -16.38
C GLN A 346 7.04 -5.23 -17.84
N LEU A 347 7.76 -6.32 -18.13
CA LEU A 347 8.29 -6.57 -19.47
C LEU A 347 7.16 -6.93 -20.46
N PRO A 348 7.01 -6.21 -21.58
CA PRO A 348 6.01 -6.52 -22.60
C PRO A 348 6.30 -7.85 -23.30
N THR A 349 5.25 -8.59 -23.63
CA THR A 349 5.34 -9.81 -24.44
C THR A 349 5.93 -9.52 -25.83
N GLY A 350 6.58 -10.52 -26.42
CA GLY A 350 7.29 -10.37 -27.69
C GLY A 350 8.65 -9.65 -27.58
N ARG A 351 9.10 -9.27 -26.38
CA ARG A 351 10.50 -8.90 -26.12
C ARG A 351 11.34 -10.11 -25.74
N ALA A 352 12.64 -10.05 -25.99
CA ALA A 352 13.58 -11.05 -25.49
C ALA A 352 13.52 -11.13 -23.96
N GLY A 353 13.38 -12.35 -23.42
CA GLY A 353 13.22 -12.59 -21.99
C GLY A 353 11.82 -12.34 -21.41
N ALA A 354 10.84 -11.93 -22.22
CA ALA A 354 9.45 -11.83 -21.78
C ALA A 354 8.75 -13.19 -21.74
N ASP A 355 7.71 -13.30 -20.92
CA ASP A 355 6.75 -14.39 -20.96
C ASP A 355 5.80 -14.27 -22.17
N ALA A 356 4.84 -15.18 -22.26
CA ALA A 356 3.77 -15.14 -23.26
C ALA A 356 2.50 -14.38 -22.80
N GLY A 357 2.42 -13.95 -21.53
CA GLY A 357 1.20 -13.40 -20.93
C GLY A 357 0.11 -14.45 -20.68
N ASP A 358 0.46 -15.73 -20.58
CA ASP A 358 -0.51 -16.82 -20.43
C ASP A 358 -1.22 -16.80 -19.06
N THR A 359 -2.51 -16.46 -19.09
CA THR A 359 -3.42 -16.50 -17.94
C THR A 359 -3.45 -17.86 -17.26
N THR A 360 -3.33 -18.96 -18.00
CA THR A 360 -3.35 -20.32 -17.43
C THR A 360 -2.14 -20.55 -16.50
N THR A 361 -0.97 -20.07 -16.90
CA THR A 361 0.26 -20.11 -16.10
C THR A 361 0.17 -19.18 -14.90
N TYR A 362 -0.37 -17.97 -15.05
CA TYR A 362 -0.66 -17.09 -13.91
C TYR A 362 -1.58 -17.77 -12.90
N CYS A 363 -2.73 -18.30 -13.35
CA CYS A 363 -3.70 -19.01 -12.51
C CYS A 363 -3.10 -20.21 -11.77
N LYS A 364 -2.20 -20.98 -12.41
CA LYS A 364 -1.49 -22.10 -11.77
C LYS A 364 -0.62 -21.62 -10.60
N ASN A 365 0.17 -20.58 -10.82
CA ASN A 365 1.02 -20.00 -9.77
C ASN A 365 0.17 -19.38 -8.65
N TYR A 366 -0.90 -18.67 -9.01
CA TYR A 366 -1.81 -18.06 -8.06
C TYR A 366 -2.45 -19.11 -7.13
N LEU A 367 -3.00 -20.19 -7.69
CA LEU A 367 -3.57 -21.30 -6.92
C LEU A 367 -2.52 -22.03 -6.06
N ALA A 368 -1.29 -22.18 -6.56
CA ALA A 368 -0.24 -22.91 -5.87
C ALA A 368 0.39 -22.14 -4.69
N ILE A 369 0.38 -20.79 -4.74
CA ILE A 369 1.13 -19.95 -3.80
C ILE A 369 0.22 -19.19 -2.84
N ALA A 370 -0.78 -18.46 -3.36
CA ALA A 370 -1.58 -17.53 -2.56
C ALA A 370 -2.27 -18.20 -1.35
N PRO A 371 -2.99 -19.32 -1.48
CA PRO A 371 -3.68 -19.94 -0.34
C PRO A 371 -2.71 -20.40 0.75
N ALA A 372 -1.55 -20.92 0.38
CA ALA A 372 -0.53 -21.36 1.32
C ALA A 372 0.09 -20.18 2.08
N ARG A 373 0.32 -19.05 1.39
CA ARG A 373 0.85 -17.83 2.02
C ARG A 373 -0.18 -17.18 2.96
N ILE A 374 -1.43 -17.02 2.53
CA ILE A 374 -2.51 -16.50 3.39
C ILE A 374 -2.65 -17.36 4.66
N GLN A 375 -2.54 -18.69 4.55
CA GLN A 375 -2.61 -19.60 5.70
C GLN A 375 -1.40 -19.48 6.65
N LEU A 376 -0.19 -19.26 6.12
CA LEU A 376 1.03 -19.02 6.92
C LEU A 376 0.94 -17.68 7.70
N ASP A 377 0.47 -16.64 7.00
CA ASP A 377 0.38 -15.27 7.51
C ASP A 377 -0.88 -15.00 8.35
N ALA A 378 -1.80 -15.96 8.44
CA ALA A 378 -3.05 -15.85 9.19
C ALA A 378 -2.85 -15.38 10.65
N GLN A 379 -1.78 -15.83 11.30
CA GLN A 379 -1.44 -15.42 12.68
C GLN A 379 -1.10 -13.93 12.81
N PHE A 380 -0.57 -13.32 11.75
CA PHE A 380 -0.19 -11.90 11.70
C PHE A 380 -1.30 -11.01 11.15
N THR A 381 -2.20 -11.56 10.33
CA THR A 381 -3.22 -10.82 9.56
C THR A 381 -4.63 -10.88 10.17
N LYS A 382 -4.99 -11.94 10.93
CA LYS A 382 -6.34 -12.06 11.57
C LYS A 382 -6.67 -10.94 12.55
N ASN A 383 -5.66 -10.39 13.23
CA ASN A 383 -5.82 -9.32 14.21
C ASN A 383 -5.52 -7.91 13.65
N ARG A 384 -5.42 -7.78 12.31
CA ARG A 384 -5.16 -6.49 11.64
C ARG A 384 -6.45 -6.00 10.98
N PRO A 385 -6.74 -4.68 11.01
CA PRO A 385 -7.88 -4.12 10.30
C PRO A 385 -7.87 -4.47 8.82
N SER A 386 -9.06 -4.66 8.24
CA SER A 386 -9.19 -4.79 6.79
C SER A 386 -8.83 -3.48 6.07
N PRO A 387 -8.16 -3.54 4.91
CA PRO A 387 -8.03 -2.40 3.99
C PRO A 387 -9.38 -1.84 3.51
N ASP A 388 -10.39 -2.71 3.38
CA ASP A 388 -11.80 -2.35 3.13
C ASP A 388 -12.70 -2.98 4.23
N PRO A 389 -13.15 -2.20 5.22
CA PRO A 389 -14.10 -2.65 6.26
C PRO A 389 -15.52 -3.00 5.77
N ALA A 390 -15.92 -2.51 4.60
CA ALA A 390 -17.21 -2.82 3.97
C ALA A 390 -17.18 -4.13 3.16
N ALA A 391 -15.98 -4.66 2.87
CA ALA A 391 -15.81 -5.96 2.25
C ALA A 391 -15.35 -7.04 3.26
N ALA A 392 -14.49 -6.72 4.24
CA ALA A 392 -13.99 -7.69 5.23
C ALA A 392 -13.75 -7.07 6.61
N ASN A 393 -13.81 -7.88 7.68
CA ASN A 393 -13.53 -7.42 9.05
C ASN A 393 -12.04 -7.42 9.45
N SER A 394 -11.17 -8.12 8.71
CA SER A 394 -9.73 -8.24 8.99
C SER A 394 -8.92 -8.33 7.72
N LEU A 395 -7.60 -8.10 7.80
CA LEU A 395 -6.71 -8.32 6.65
C LEU A 395 -6.70 -9.79 6.20
N PHE A 396 -6.80 -10.76 7.11
CA PHE A 396 -6.90 -12.18 6.75
C PHE A 396 -8.13 -12.47 5.89
N THR A 397 -9.32 -12.00 6.33
CA THR A 397 -10.57 -12.21 5.61
C THR A 397 -10.63 -11.41 4.31
N PHE A 398 -9.98 -10.24 4.25
CA PHE A 398 -9.78 -9.46 3.03
C PHE A 398 -8.96 -10.21 1.97
N LEU A 399 -7.79 -10.75 2.36
CA LEU A 399 -6.94 -11.53 1.43
C LEU A 399 -7.66 -12.79 0.96
N ALA A 400 -8.38 -13.48 1.85
CA ALA A 400 -9.15 -14.68 1.54
C ALA A 400 -10.27 -14.43 0.51
N GLN A 401 -11.02 -13.33 0.64
CA GLN A 401 -12.06 -12.98 -0.34
C GLN A 401 -11.47 -12.44 -1.66
N ARG A 402 -10.38 -11.66 -1.62
CA ARG A 402 -9.74 -11.11 -2.82
C ARG A 402 -9.15 -12.23 -3.67
N PHE A 403 -8.63 -13.29 -3.04
CA PHE A 403 -8.25 -14.52 -3.72
C PHE A 403 -9.45 -15.14 -4.46
N ASN A 404 -10.58 -15.33 -3.78
CA ASN A 404 -11.78 -15.93 -4.39
C ASN A 404 -12.35 -15.07 -5.53
N ALA A 405 -12.36 -13.74 -5.39
CA ALA A 405 -12.80 -12.83 -6.43
C ALA A 405 -11.90 -12.93 -7.67
N GLY A 406 -10.58 -12.84 -7.50
CA GLY A 406 -9.63 -12.92 -8.60
C GLY A 406 -9.51 -14.30 -9.25
N PHE A 407 -9.72 -15.38 -8.49
CA PHE A 407 -9.71 -16.76 -8.99
C PHE A 407 -11.01 -17.14 -9.72
N GLY A 408 -12.14 -16.50 -9.39
CA GLY A 408 -13.46 -16.76 -9.98
C GLY A 408 -13.70 -16.10 -11.34
N ASP A 409 -14.88 -16.36 -11.89
CA ASP A 409 -15.32 -15.90 -13.22
C ASP A 409 -15.35 -14.37 -13.39
N GLY A 410 -15.48 -13.61 -12.29
CA GLY A 410 -15.45 -12.13 -12.29
C GLY A 410 -14.04 -11.52 -12.32
N GLY A 411 -13.01 -12.32 -12.08
CA GLY A 411 -11.60 -11.94 -12.20
C GLY A 411 -10.94 -12.65 -13.39
N LEU A 412 -9.90 -13.44 -13.11
CA LEU A 412 -9.13 -14.16 -14.14
C LEU A 412 -9.79 -15.45 -14.65
N ASN A 413 -10.94 -15.84 -14.10
CA ASN A 413 -11.65 -17.08 -14.46
C ASN A 413 -10.78 -18.35 -14.30
N CYS A 414 -9.89 -18.34 -13.30
CA CYS A 414 -8.95 -19.43 -13.03
C CYS A 414 -9.65 -20.76 -12.71
N ALA A 415 -10.80 -20.71 -12.03
CA ALA A 415 -11.58 -21.91 -11.73
C ALA A 415 -11.93 -22.72 -12.99
N LYS A 416 -12.40 -22.03 -14.04
CA LYS A 416 -12.72 -22.64 -15.34
C LYS A 416 -11.47 -22.98 -16.16
N LEU A 417 -10.47 -22.09 -16.19
CA LEU A 417 -9.22 -22.31 -16.94
C LEU A 417 -8.44 -23.53 -16.45
N LEU A 418 -8.50 -23.81 -15.14
CA LEU A 418 -7.80 -24.93 -14.52
C LEU A 418 -8.68 -26.15 -14.27
N ASN A 419 -10.01 -26.04 -14.46
CA ASN A 419 -11.00 -27.02 -14.01
C ASN A 419 -10.80 -27.38 -12.52
N ALA A 420 -10.72 -26.36 -11.67
CA ALA A 420 -10.38 -26.47 -10.26
C ALA A 420 -11.31 -25.59 -9.39
N THR A 421 -11.59 -26.04 -8.17
CA THR A 421 -12.29 -25.23 -7.16
C THR A 421 -11.30 -24.43 -6.32
N THR A 422 -11.75 -23.30 -5.77
CA THR A 422 -10.95 -22.59 -4.75
C THR A 422 -10.74 -23.46 -3.50
N PRO A 423 -9.54 -23.48 -2.90
CA PRO A 423 -9.30 -24.08 -1.58
C PRO A 423 -9.78 -23.19 -0.42
N ILE A 424 -10.21 -21.94 -0.68
CA ILE A 424 -10.58 -20.96 0.34
C ILE A 424 -12.10 -20.85 0.43
N GLN A 425 -12.67 -21.25 1.57
CA GLN A 425 -14.06 -20.99 1.91
C GLN A 425 -14.16 -19.76 2.81
N VAL A 426 -14.79 -18.70 2.32
CA VAL A 426 -15.07 -17.48 3.10
C VAL A 426 -16.46 -17.55 3.71
N THR A 427 -16.58 -17.11 4.96
CA THR A 427 -17.85 -16.92 5.68
C THR A 427 -18.14 -15.42 5.73
N THR A 428 -19.36 -15.02 5.36
CA THR A 428 -19.81 -13.62 5.40
C THR A 428 -20.88 -13.38 6.47
N ASP A 429 -21.00 -12.14 6.92
CA ASP A 429 -22.14 -11.71 7.76
C ASP A 429 -23.40 -11.44 6.91
N GLY A 430 -24.48 -10.99 7.57
CA GLY A 430 -25.74 -10.64 6.90
C GLY A 430 -25.67 -9.44 5.95
N ASN A 431 -24.56 -8.69 5.94
CA ASN A 431 -24.31 -7.56 5.02
C ASN A 431 -23.42 -7.97 3.83
N GLY A 432 -22.87 -9.18 3.83
CA GLY A 432 -21.89 -9.66 2.85
C GLY A 432 -20.42 -9.45 3.24
N ILE A 433 -20.14 -8.93 4.44
CA ILE A 433 -18.78 -8.67 4.92
C ILE A 433 -18.10 -9.99 5.29
N ALA A 434 -16.92 -10.28 4.73
CA ALA A 434 -16.13 -11.45 5.08
C ALA A 434 -15.68 -11.40 6.55
N THR A 435 -16.12 -12.38 7.35
CA THR A 435 -15.92 -12.43 8.81
C THR A 435 -15.05 -13.58 9.29
N ASP A 436 -14.93 -14.66 8.53
CA ASP A 436 -13.94 -15.73 8.73
C ASP A 436 -13.58 -16.40 7.39
N ALA A 437 -12.49 -17.16 7.35
CA ALA A 437 -12.14 -17.99 6.20
C ALA A 437 -11.39 -19.27 6.63
N THR A 438 -11.73 -20.38 5.96
CA THR A 438 -11.06 -21.68 6.09
C THR A 438 -10.32 -22.02 4.80
N ILE A 439 -9.06 -22.42 4.90
CA ILE A 439 -8.21 -22.75 3.75
C ILE A 439 -7.88 -24.25 3.79
N THR A 440 -8.40 -25.00 2.82
CA THR A 440 -8.14 -26.43 2.65
C THR A 440 -7.02 -26.62 1.64
N LEU A 441 -5.77 -26.61 2.12
CA LEU A 441 -4.62 -26.94 1.28
C LEU A 441 -4.66 -28.44 0.93
N ALA A 442 -4.59 -28.76 -0.35
CA ALA A 442 -4.39 -30.14 -0.78
C ALA A 442 -3.01 -30.63 -0.30
N ASN A 443 -2.97 -31.79 0.34
CA ASN A 443 -1.72 -32.38 0.84
C ASN A 443 -0.73 -32.66 -0.31
N GLY A 444 0.24 -31.76 -0.51
CA GLY A 444 1.52 -32.04 -1.17
C GLY A 444 1.46 -32.66 -2.58
N GLY A 445 0.64 -32.12 -3.48
CA GLY A 445 0.56 -32.54 -4.89
C GLY A 445 1.18 -31.56 -5.90
N GLY A 446 2.16 -30.74 -5.47
CA GLY A 446 2.72 -29.64 -6.28
C GLY A 446 4.14 -29.90 -6.79
N ASN A 447 4.31 -29.91 -8.12
CA ASN A 447 5.63 -29.97 -8.75
C ASN A 447 6.47 -28.73 -8.40
N ASN A 448 7.56 -28.93 -7.64
CA ASN A 448 8.71 -28.04 -7.78
C ASN A 448 9.33 -28.26 -9.16
N GLY A 449 9.63 -27.18 -9.88
CA GLY A 449 10.28 -27.19 -11.20
C GLY A 449 11.77 -27.58 -11.17
N GLY A 450 12.14 -28.57 -10.36
CA GLY A 450 13.48 -29.14 -10.30
C GLY A 450 13.61 -30.31 -11.28
N ASN A 451 14.34 -30.11 -12.38
CA ASN A 451 14.61 -31.18 -13.33
C ASN A 451 15.58 -32.21 -12.71
N GLY A 452 15.07 -33.32 -12.20
CA GLY A 452 15.85 -34.40 -11.59
C GLY A 452 14.99 -35.64 -11.34
N GLY A 453 15.27 -36.73 -12.06
CA GLY A 453 14.50 -37.97 -11.95
C GLY A 453 14.70 -38.68 -10.61
N GLY A 454 13.61 -39.05 -9.96
CA GLY A 454 13.59 -39.82 -8.72
C GLY A 454 12.17 -40.32 -8.41
N ASN A 455 12.06 -41.53 -7.87
CA ASN A 455 10.76 -42.21 -7.70
C ASN A 455 9.79 -41.45 -6.78
N GLY A 456 8.50 -41.50 -7.12
CA GLY A 456 7.44 -40.81 -6.38
C GLY A 456 7.32 -41.28 -4.92
N GLN A 457 7.63 -40.38 -4.00
CA GLN A 457 7.50 -40.60 -2.56
C GLN A 457 6.87 -39.34 -1.94
N ALA A 458 5.64 -39.46 -1.42
CA ALA A 458 4.86 -38.32 -0.94
C ALA A 458 5.68 -37.44 0.03
N THR A 459 5.77 -36.15 -0.29
CA THR A 459 6.66 -35.18 0.34
C THR A 459 6.15 -34.76 1.72
N THR A 460 7.08 -34.66 2.65
CA THR A 460 6.81 -34.29 4.04
C THR A 460 6.50 -32.79 4.15
N PRO A 461 5.51 -32.36 4.96
CA PRO A 461 5.27 -30.93 5.19
C PRO A 461 6.48 -30.23 5.85
N ASN A 462 6.56 -28.91 5.70
CA ASN A 462 7.50 -28.08 6.44
C ASN A 462 6.89 -27.62 7.77
N CYS A 463 7.72 -27.44 8.80
CA CYS A 463 7.28 -26.99 10.13
C CYS A 463 7.88 -25.63 10.44
N ASN A 464 7.08 -24.67 10.93
CA ASN A 464 7.62 -23.46 11.57
C ASN A 464 7.63 -23.67 13.09
N VAL A 465 8.80 -23.53 13.72
CA VAL A 465 8.98 -23.65 15.17
C VAL A 465 9.74 -22.42 15.66
N ASN A 466 9.09 -21.59 16.49
CA ASN A 466 9.64 -20.33 17.01
C ASN A 466 10.23 -19.41 15.91
N GLY A 467 9.55 -19.30 14.75
CA GLY A 467 10.01 -18.48 13.63
C GLY A 467 11.09 -19.14 12.75
N THR A 468 11.52 -20.36 13.06
CA THR A 468 12.47 -21.12 12.26
C THR A 468 11.75 -22.17 11.41
N VAL A 469 11.87 -22.09 10.09
CA VAL A 469 11.34 -23.10 9.16
C VAL A 469 12.26 -24.33 9.13
N ILE A 470 11.68 -25.50 9.40
CA ILE A 470 12.30 -26.81 9.36
C ILE A 470 11.74 -27.55 8.14
N ASN A 471 12.56 -27.66 7.10
CA ASN A 471 12.20 -28.32 5.86
C ASN A 471 11.90 -29.81 6.13
N GLY A 472 10.76 -30.29 5.63
CA GLY A 472 10.31 -31.66 5.85
C GLY A 472 10.02 -32.03 7.31
N CYS A 473 9.83 -31.05 8.23
CA CYS A 473 9.57 -31.30 9.65
C CYS A 473 10.57 -32.27 10.31
N THR A 474 11.81 -32.31 9.82
CA THR A 474 12.86 -33.21 10.29
C THR A 474 14.16 -32.44 10.51
N GLY A 475 14.79 -32.63 11.67
CA GLY A 475 16.05 -31.96 12.02
C GLY A 475 16.12 -31.55 13.49
N THR A 476 16.71 -30.38 13.76
CA THR A 476 16.81 -29.80 15.10
C THR A 476 16.35 -28.35 15.11
N THR A 477 15.80 -27.91 16.24
CA THR A 477 15.37 -26.52 16.47
C THR A 477 15.56 -26.13 17.93
N GLN A 478 15.46 -24.84 18.25
CA GLN A 478 15.59 -24.30 19.60
C GLN A 478 14.22 -24.04 20.21
N ILE A 479 13.90 -24.72 21.31
CA ILE A 479 12.71 -24.48 22.13
C ILE A 479 13.19 -24.09 23.52
N ASN A 480 12.84 -22.89 23.97
CA ASN A 480 13.26 -22.34 25.27
C ASN A 480 14.79 -22.40 25.54
N GLY A 481 15.60 -22.25 24.48
CA GLY A 481 17.07 -22.34 24.56
C GLY A 481 17.64 -23.76 24.63
N GLN A 482 16.81 -24.79 24.41
CA GLN A 482 17.22 -26.19 24.32
C GLN A 482 17.10 -26.69 22.88
N ALA A 483 18.13 -27.39 22.42
CA ALA A 483 18.11 -28.07 21.13
C ALA A 483 17.20 -29.30 21.19
N CYS A 484 16.04 -29.22 20.53
CA CYS A 484 15.10 -30.32 20.40
C CYS A 484 15.22 -30.94 19.01
N GLN A 485 15.17 -32.27 18.91
CA GLN A 485 14.97 -32.95 17.64
C GLN A 485 13.50 -32.83 17.23
N VAL A 486 13.28 -32.64 15.94
CA VAL A 486 11.96 -32.63 15.31
C VAL A 486 11.92 -33.78 14.32
N ALA A 487 10.88 -34.61 14.39
CA ALA A 487 10.69 -35.74 13.50
C ALA A 487 9.22 -35.85 13.10
N PHE A 488 8.94 -35.78 11.80
CA PHE A 488 7.64 -36.11 11.25
C PHE A 488 7.44 -37.62 11.16
N ASP A 489 6.43 -38.13 11.86
CA ASP A 489 5.95 -39.49 11.70
C ASP A 489 4.89 -39.53 10.58
N LYS A 490 5.27 -40.11 9.45
CA LYS A 490 4.43 -40.28 8.27
C LYS A 490 3.30 -41.31 8.46
N ALA A 491 3.42 -42.24 9.41
CA ALA A 491 2.37 -43.22 9.67
C ALA A 491 1.21 -42.64 10.48
N THR A 492 1.51 -41.70 11.40
CA THR A 492 0.50 -41.03 12.25
C THR A 492 0.16 -39.61 11.80
N ASN A 493 0.90 -39.05 10.84
CA ASN A 493 0.81 -37.66 10.38
C ASN A 493 1.05 -36.65 11.53
N GLN A 494 1.97 -36.95 12.43
CA GLN A 494 2.31 -36.14 13.60
C GLN A 494 3.75 -35.61 13.55
N VAL A 495 3.98 -34.46 14.19
CA VAL A 495 5.31 -33.86 14.36
C VAL A 495 5.74 -34.09 15.80
N ASN A 496 6.72 -34.97 15.99
CA ASN A 496 7.25 -35.32 17.31
C ASN A 496 8.43 -34.43 17.67
N PHE A 497 8.43 -33.92 18.91
CA PHE A 497 9.50 -33.11 19.48
C PHE A 497 10.20 -33.89 20.60
N THR A 498 11.50 -34.13 20.44
CA THR A 498 12.34 -34.78 21.46
C THR A 498 13.35 -33.78 21.98
N CYS A 499 13.03 -33.16 23.12
CA CYS A 499 13.94 -32.27 23.85
C CYS A 499 14.69 -33.04 24.96
N PRO A 500 15.99 -32.76 25.20
CA PRO A 500 16.68 -33.33 26.35
C PRO A 500 16.07 -32.79 27.65
N ALA A 501 15.76 -33.69 28.59
CA ALA A 501 15.15 -33.31 29.86
C ALA A 501 16.09 -32.40 30.68
N THR A 502 15.62 -31.22 31.05
CA THR A 502 16.30 -30.35 32.01
C THR A 502 16.36 -31.04 33.37
N PRO A 503 17.53 -31.17 34.02
CA PRO A 503 17.59 -31.58 35.42
C PRO A 503 16.80 -30.59 36.26
N THR A 504 15.70 -31.03 36.87
CA THR A 504 14.86 -30.20 37.73
C THR A 504 15.64 -29.81 38.98
N GLN A 505 16.02 -28.53 39.09
CA GLN A 505 16.37 -27.96 40.39
C GLN A 505 15.14 -28.06 41.30
N GLY A 506 15.36 -28.57 42.52
CA GLY A 506 14.31 -29.14 43.36
C GLY A 506 13.24 -28.14 43.81
N GLN A 507 11.99 -28.62 43.79
CA GLN A 507 10.84 -27.97 44.39
C GLN A 507 10.96 -28.03 45.94
N PRO A 508 10.81 -26.91 46.67
CA PRO A 508 10.92 -26.91 48.13
C PRO A 508 9.63 -27.39 48.81
N THR A 509 9.78 -28.25 49.83
CA THR A 509 8.70 -28.65 50.77
C THR A 509 8.75 -27.84 52.08
N PRO A 510 7.65 -27.75 52.85
CA PRO A 510 7.47 -26.67 53.84
C PRO A 510 7.78 -27.02 55.31
N GLN A 511 8.39 -26.03 55.99
CA GLN A 511 8.33 -25.65 57.42
C GLN A 511 8.62 -26.65 58.57
N GLY A 512 9.63 -26.29 59.37
CA GLY A 512 9.85 -26.72 60.78
C GLY A 512 10.82 -25.77 61.51
N GLN A 513 10.49 -25.31 62.72
CA GLN A 513 11.23 -24.36 63.59
C GLN A 513 11.81 -25.09 64.83
N PRO A 514 12.64 -24.48 65.73
CA PRO A 514 13.55 -23.32 65.62
C PRO A 514 14.96 -23.47 66.29
N THR A 515 15.82 -22.43 66.14
CA THR A 515 16.89 -21.92 67.07
C THR A 515 18.21 -22.71 67.33
N PRO A 516 19.31 -22.07 67.80
CA PRO A 516 19.76 -20.66 67.68
C PRO A 516 21.29 -20.41 67.43
N GLN A 517 21.65 -19.12 67.30
CA GLN A 517 22.97 -18.44 67.54
C GLN A 517 23.87 -18.08 66.33
N GLY A 518 24.31 -16.80 66.27
CA GLY A 518 25.42 -16.32 65.42
C GLY A 518 25.23 -14.95 64.72
N GLN A 519 25.55 -13.84 65.40
CA GLN A 519 25.74 -12.46 64.86
C GLN A 519 26.99 -11.87 65.56
N PRO A 520 27.67 -10.78 65.11
CA PRO A 520 27.62 -9.96 63.88
C PRO A 520 28.99 -10.02 63.10
N THR A 521 29.42 -9.18 62.13
CA THR A 521 29.36 -7.69 61.94
C THR A 521 29.84 -7.30 60.51
N PRO A 522 29.70 -6.03 60.04
CA PRO A 522 29.83 -5.63 58.62
C PRO A 522 31.05 -4.75 58.29
N GLN A 523 31.31 -4.54 56.98
CA GLN A 523 31.89 -3.33 56.32
C GLN A 523 32.06 -3.63 54.81
N GLY A 524 32.00 -2.68 53.86
CA GLY A 524 31.68 -1.25 53.94
C GLY A 524 31.62 -0.62 52.53
N GLN A 525 31.00 0.56 52.43
CA GLN A 525 31.00 1.43 51.23
C GLN A 525 32.12 2.48 51.37
N PRO A 526 32.72 2.96 50.27
CA PRO A 526 32.68 4.40 50.04
C PRO A 526 32.35 4.82 48.60
N THR A 527 31.95 6.08 48.45
CA THR A 527 31.46 6.72 47.21
C THR A 527 32.45 7.80 46.70
N PRO A 528 32.08 8.97 46.13
CA PRO A 528 32.41 9.27 44.72
C PRO A 528 33.16 10.61 44.49
N GLN A 529 33.54 10.93 43.24
CA GLN A 529 33.93 12.28 42.72
C GLN A 529 34.22 12.16 41.20
N GLY A 530 34.07 13.15 40.31
CA GLY A 530 33.50 14.52 40.31
C GLY A 530 33.33 14.96 38.83
N GLN A 531 32.26 15.64 38.41
CA GLN A 531 32.04 17.11 38.34
C GLN A 531 33.01 17.95 37.47
N GLY A 532 32.41 18.69 36.51
CA GLY A 532 32.95 19.88 35.81
C GLY A 532 33.42 19.65 34.37
N ASN A 533 33.26 20.56 33.40
CA ASN A 533 32.48 21.82 33.34
C ASN A 533 32.18 22.16 31.85
N ASN A 534 31.09 22.89 31.58
CA ASN A 534 30.81 23.52 30.27
C ASN A 534 31.35 24.98 30.26
N PRO A 535 31.72 25.55 29.10
CA PRO A 535 31.02 26.78 28.69
C PRO A 535 30.84 27.00 27.16
N THR A 536 29.73 27.68 26.84
CA THR A 536 29.41 28.39 25.57
C THR A 536 29.11 29.86 25.89
N PRO A 537 28.90 30.80 24.93
CA PRO A 537 29.24 30.88 23.50
C PRO A 537 30.08 32.18 23.20
N PRO A 538 30.16 32.70 21.95
CA PRO A 538 29.17 33.71 21.52
C PRO A 538 28.81 33.76 20.01
N THR A 539 27.68 34.41 19.71
CA THR A 539 27.20 34.79 18.36
C THR A 539 27.68 36.19 17.95
N PRO A 540 27.68 36.54 16.65
CA PRO A 540 27.18 37.88 16.26
C PRO A 540 26.25 37.90 15.02
N GLN A 541 25.68 39.08 14.75
CA GLN A 541 24.52 39.33 13.88
C GLN A 541 24.81 39.54 12.37
N ALA A 542 23.70 39.53 11.62
CA ALA A 542 23.51 39.87 10.20
C ALA A 542 24.16 41.17 9.67
N ASN A 543 24.29 41.24 8.33
CA ASN A 543 23.76 42.36 7.54
C ASN A 543 23.65 42.04 6.03
N ASN A 544 22.73 42.72 5.34
CA ASN A 544 22.44 42.67 3.90
C ASN A 544 23.01 43.94 3.23
N PRO A 545 23.31 43.96 1.91
CA PRO A 545 22.63 44.96 1.07
C PRO A 545 22.41 44.60 -0.43
N THR A 546 21.41 45.28 -1.01
CA THR A 546 21.13 45.50 -2.46
C THR A 546 21.13 47.03 -2.72
N PRO A 547 20.94 47.58 -3.95
CA PRO A 547 21.08 47.08 -5.34
C PRO A 547 22.05 48.02 -6.15
N PRO A 548 22.02 48.15 -7.52
CA PRO A 548 20.97 48.89 -8.24
C PRO A 548 20.56 48.35 -9.65
N THR A 549 19.66 49.09 -10.30
CA THR A 549 18.81 48.78 -11.47
C THR A 549 19.33 49.18 -12.86
N GLN A 550 18.89 48.44 -13.90
CA GLN A 550 18.54 48.87 -15.28
C GLN A 550 17.78 47.70 -15.96
N GLN A 551 16.81 47.77 -16.89
CA GLN A 551 15.85 48.79 -17.41
C GLN A 551 15.89 48.98 -18.96
N ALA A 552 14.75 48.71 -19.62
CA ALA A 552 14.46 48.82 -21.07
C ALA A 552 15.22 47.80 -21.99
N SER A 553 14.74 47.36 -23.16
CA SER A 553 13.64 47.84 -24.03
C SER A 553 12.95 46.68 -24.79
N ASN A 554 11.70 46.89 -25.23
CA ASN A 554 11.02 46.07 -26.25
C ASN A 554 11.38 46.56 -27.67
N PRO A 555 11.25 45.75 -28.74
CA PRO A 555 10.31 46.17 -29.79
C PRO A 555 9.55 45.05 -30.53
N THR A 556 8.24 45.28 -30.65
CA THR A 556 7.40 45.30 -31.87
C THR A 556 7.49 44.18 -32.94
N GLN A 557 6.30 43.68 -33.31
CA GLN A 557 5.98 42.96 -34.56
C GLN A 557 6.42 43.68 -35.84
N PRO A 558 6.38 42.96 -36.98
CA PRO A 558 5.43 43.43 -38.01
C PRO A 558 4.49 42.34 -38.56
N THR A 559 3.33 42.79 -39.03
CA THR A 559 2.47 42.10 -40.02
C THR A 559 3.16 42.14 -41.42
N THR A 560 2.74 41.52 -42.54
CA THR A 560 1.39 41.29 -43.07
C THR A 560 1.46 40.40 -44.34
N GLN A 561 0.37 39.68 -44.65
CA GLN A 561 -0.17 39.37 -46.01
C GLN A 561 0.62 38.57 -47.10
N GLY A 562 -0.09 37.56 -47.64
CA GLY A 562 -0.17 37.25 -49.08
C GLY A 562 0.86 36.25 -49.65
N GLN A 563 0.57 35.50 -50.72
CA GLN A 563 -0.70 35.15 -51.39
C GLN A 563 -0.38 34.07 -52.47
N GLN A 564 -1.31 33.13 -52.78
CA GLN A 564 -1.37 32.40 -54.07
C GLN A 564 -0.18 31.43 -54.41
N ASN A 565 -0.24 30.43 -55.32
CA ASN A 565 -1.34 29.74 -56.04
C ASN A 565 -0.87 28.31 -56.49
N THR A 566 -1.72 27.61 -57.26
CA THR A 566 -1.52 26.32 -57.98
C THR A 566 -1.45 25.06 -57.08
N GLY A 567 -2.14 23.94 -57.34
CA GLY A 567 -2.74 23.38 -58.58
C GLY A 567 -1.88 22.17 -59.01
N THR A 568 -2.37 20.97 -59.35
CA THR A 568 -3.70 20.46 -59.77
C THR A 568 -3.80 18.93 -59.49
N GLY A 569 -4.98 18.30 -59.63
CA GLY A 569 -5.07 16.82 -59.71
C GLY A 569 -6.39 16.19 -59.27
N ASN A 570 -7.34 15.99 -60.19
CA ASN A 570 -8.60 15.27 -59.94
C ASN A 570 -8.40 13.76 -59.72
N THR A 571 -9.31 13.11 -58.99
CA THR A 571 -10.16 12.04 -59.56
C THR A 571 -11.44 11.89 -58.74
N THR A 572 -12.57 11.74 -59.44
CA THR A 572 -13.94 11.66 -58.92
C THR A 572 -14.32 10.22 -58.54
N VAL A 573 -15.27 10.04 -57.62
CA VAL A 573 -16.58 9.41 -57.84
C VAL A 573 -17.36 9.41 -56.51
N ALA A 574 -18.61 9.85 -56.56
CA ALA A 574 -19.55 9.82 -55.44
C ALA A 574 -20.56 8.69 -55.62
N LEU A 575 -21.27 8.31 -54.55
CA LEU A 575 -22.70 7.95 -54.60
C LEU A 575 -23.32 7.99 -53.18
N ASN A 576 -24.37 8.81 -53.05
CA ASN A 576 -25.41 8.74 -52.00
C ASN A 576 -26.43 7.63 -52.41
N PRO A 577 -27.49 7.23 -51.64
CA PRO A 577 -28.19 8.03 -50.61
C PRO A 577 -28.79 7.30 -49.36
N ALA A 578 -29.08 8.11 -48.32
CA ALA A 578 -30.31 8.24 -47.52
C ALA A 578 -31.15 7.07 -46.91
N LEU A 579 -31.85 7.47 -45.83
CA LEU A 579 -33.07 6.92 -45.18
C LEU A 579 -32.95 5.91 -44.02
N ALA A 580 -33.59 6.28 -42.90
CA ALA A 580 -33.98 5.48 -41.73
C ALA A 580 -35.46 5.00 -41.90
N PRO A 581 -36.21 4.42 -40.92
CA PRO A 581 -35.88 4.10 -39.51
C PRO A 581 -36.45 2.75 -38.93
N CYS A 582 -35.87 2.28 -37.80
CA CYS A 582 -36.52 1.49 -36.70
C CYS A 582 -37.27 0.15 -37.02
N PRO A 583 -37.77 -0.63 -36.02
CA PRO A 583 -37.54 -0.64 -34.56
C PRO A 583 -37.12 -2.02 -33.97
N THR A 584 -36.93 -2.09 -32.65
CA THR A 584 -37.08 -3.29 -31.78
C THR A 584 -38.57 -3.69 -31.64
N PRO A 585 -39.01 -4.76 -30.92
CA PRO A 585 -38.30 -5.68 -29.99
C PRO A 585 -38.62 -7.19 -30.19
N CYS A 586 -38.08 -8.08 -29.34
CA CYS A 586 -38.87 -9.11 -28.63
C CYS A 586 -38.07 -9.91 -27.58
N THR A 587 -38.79 -10.53 -26.65
CA THR A 587 -38.32 -11.26 -25.44
C THR A 587 -38.52 -12.78 -25.53
N THR A 588 -38.05 -13.50 -24.49
CA THR A 588 -38.15 -14.96 -24.23
C THR A 588 -37.20 -15.84 -25.06
N LYS A 589 -36.54 -16.86 -24.50
CA LYS A 589 -36.84 -17.70 -23.32
C LYS A 589 -35.71 -17.75 -22.29
#